data_AF-A0A527VRE7-F1
#
_entry.id   AF-A0A527VRE7-F1
#
_cell.length_a   1.000
_cell.length_b   1.000
_cell.length_c   1.000
_cell.angle_alpha   90.00
_cell.angle_beta   90.00
_cell.angle_gamma   90.00
#
_symmetry.space_group_name_H-M   'P 1'
#
loop_
_entity.id
_entity.type
_entity.pdbx_description
1 polymer ?
#
loop_
_entity_poly.entity_id
_entity_poly.type
_entity_poly.pdbx_seq_one_letter_code
_entity_poly.pdbx_strand_id
1 'polypeptide(L)'
;AALLRGKEPKAVATWNAVCLADFGDEGIAFVAQPQIPPRNVNWSSQGKWVHAAKVGFEKYFLHKVRQGKSETFYEGLALDMLGIKKLKAIHIEPAE
;
A
#
# COMPACT_ATOMS: atom_id res chain seq x y z
N ALA A 1 -17.40 -0.90 8.14
CA ALA A 1 -18.88 -0.90 8.15
C ALA A 1 -19.53 -2.14 8.81
N ALA A 2 -18.78 -3.13 9.31
CA ALA A 2 -19.38 -4.30 9.97
C ALA A 2 -20.16 -3.92 11.24
N LEU A 3 -19.58 -3.05 12.07
CA LEU A 3 -20.18 -2.55 13.32
C LEU A 3 -21.52 -1.84 13.10
N LEU A 4 -21.64 -1.02 12.05
CA LEU A 4 -22.90 -0.35 11.68
C LEU A 4 -24.03 -1.32 11.31
N ARG A 5 -23.69 -2.59 11.03
CA ARG A 5 -24.62 -3.66 10.69
C ARG A 5 -24.76 -4.69 11.82
N GLY A 6 -24.29 -4.39 13.04
CA GLY A 6 -24.31 -5.31 14.18
C GLY A 6 -23.43 -6.55 13.99
N LYS A 7 -22.43 -6.50 13.10
CA LYS A 7 -21.51 -7.61 12.82
C LYS A 7 -20.12 -7.34 13.38
N GLU A 8 -19.40 -8.40 13.71
CA GLU A 8 -18.02 -8.32 14.14
C GLU A 8 -17.08 -7.76 13.05
N PRO A 9 -16.05 -6.98 13.44
CA PRO A 9 -15.06 -6.45 12.51
C PRO A 9 -14.12 -7.56 12.02
N LYS A 10 -14.09 -7.78 10.69
CA LYS A 10 -13.27 -8.83 10.06
C LYS A 10 -12.06 -8.31 9.27
N ALA A 11 -11.89 -6.99 9.17
CA ALA A 11 -10.83 -6.39 8.37
C ALA A 11 -9.58 -6.14 9.22
N VAL A 12 -8.47 -6.78 8.85
CA VAL A 12 -7.16 -6.61 9.50
C VAL A 12 -6.19 -6.01 8.49
N ALA A 13 -5.57 -4.88 8.82
CA ALA A 13 -4.57 -4.26 7.96
C ALA A 13 -3.30 -5.12 7.85
N THR A 14 -2.72 -5.17 6.65
CA THR A 14 -1.34 -5.60 6.45
C THR A 14 -0.42 -4.41 6.71
N TRP A 15 0.57 -4.61 7.55
CA TRP A 15 1.56 -3.59 7.88
C TRP A 15 2.66 -3.63 6.82
N ASN A 16 2.39 -3.16 5.61
CA ASN A 16 3.37 -3.06 4.52
C ASN A 16 3.77 -1.61 4.27
N ALA A 17 5.03 -1.36 3.91
CA ALA A 17 5.51 -0.02 3.61
C ALA A 17 6.22 0.02 2.24
N VAL A 18 5.90 1.05 1.45
CA VAL A 18 6.60 1.38 0.20
C VAL A 18 7.10 2.81 0.34
N CYS A 19 8.41 3.00 0.21
CA CYS A 19 9.06 4.30 0.34
C CYS A 19 9.80 4.64 -0.95
N LEU A 20 9.55 5.82 -1.49
CA LEU A 20 10.31 6.40 -2.61
C LEU A 20 11.13 7.57 -2.06
N ALA A 21 12.45 7.40 -2.03
CA ALA A 21 13.43 8.43 -1.74
C ALA A 21 13.95 9.02 -3.05
N ASP A 22 13.88 10.34 -3.20
CA ASP A 22 14.22 11.06 -4.42
C ASP A 22 15.39 11.99 -4.15
N PHE A 23 16.41 11.95 -5.01
CA PHE A 23 17.64 12.73 -4.93
C PHE A 23 17.80 13.70 -6.12
N GLY A 24 16.75 13.91 -6.91
CA GLY A 24 16.75 14.77 -8.08
C GLY A 24 16.85 13.97 -9.37
N ASP A 25 18.06 13.54 -9.74
CA ASP A 25 18.27 12.78 -10.99
C ASP A 25 18.18 11.25 -10.80
N GLU A 26 18.25 10.80 -9.55
CA GLU A 26 18.17 9.39 -9.14
C GLU A 26 17.33 9.27 -7.86
N GLY A 27 16.91 8.06 -7.53
CA GLY A 27 16.26 7.79 -6.26
C GLY A 27 16.33 6.32 -5.88
N ILE A 28 15.84 5.99 -4.68
CA ILE A 28 15.74 4.63 -4.18
C ILE A 28 14.29 4.32 -3.79
N ALA A 29 13.76 3.24 -4.35
CA ALA A 29 12.50 2.65 -3.94
C ALA A 29 12.76 1.51 -2.95
N PHE A 30 12.06 1.51 -1.81
CA PHE A 30 12.13 0.47 -0.79
C PHE A 30 10.75 -0.13 -0.57
N VAL A 31 10.67 -1.47 -0.51
CA VAL A 31 9.46 -2.21 -0.16
C VAL A 31 9.78 -3.08 1.05
N ALA A 32 9.06 -2.84 2.15
CA ALA A 32 9.18 -3.56 3.41
C ALA A 32 7.85 -4.24 3.77
N GLN A 33 7.88 -5.57 3.85
CA GLN A 33 6.72 -6.38 4.24
C GLN A 33 7.14 -7.45 5.25
N PRO A 34 6.61 -7.47 6.48
CA PRO A 34 5.91 -6.39 7.18
C PRO A 34 6.84 -5.22 7.58
N GLN A 35 6.27 -4.12 8.06
CA GLN A 35 6.97 -2.91 8.51
C GLN A 35 7.91 -3.20 9.71
N ILE A 36 7.41 -3.96 10.70
CA ILE A 36 8.13 -4.34 11.91
C ILE A 36 8.92 -5.64 11.66
N PRO A 37 10.23 -5.70 11.97
CA PRO A 37 11.03 -6.92 11.83
C PRO A 37 10.49 -8.10 12.68
N PRO A 38 10.71 -9.36 12.28
CA PRO A 38 11.43 -9.84 11.08
C PRO A 38 10.62 -9.66 9.78
N ARG A 39 11.30 -9.23 8.70
CA ARG A 39 10.66 -8.92 7.41
C ARG A 39 10.69 -10.13 6.48
N ASN A 40 9.58 -10.39 5.79
CA ASN A 40 9.49 -11.38 4.72
C ASN A 40 10.03 -10.84 3.39
N VAL A 41 9.83 -9.55 3.14
CA VAL A 41 10.33 -8.85 1.95
C VAL A 41 11.04 -7.58 2.41
N ASN A 42 12.32 -7.47 2.04
CA ASN A 42 13.13 -6.26 2.19
C ASN A 42 13.83 -6.00 0.86
N TRP A 43 13.13 -5.36 -0.06
CA TRP A 43 13.63 -5.09 -1.40
C TRP A 43 13.92 -3.60 -1.56
N SER A 44 15.03 -3.29 -2.22
CA SER A 44 15.42 -1.93 -2.55
C SER A 44 15.92 -1.86 -3.99
N SER A 45 15.54 -0.83 -4.73
CA SER A 45 16.06 -0.58 -6.07
C SER A 45 16.37 0.88 -6.25
N GLN A 46 17.57 1.15 -6.76
CA GLN A 46 18.03 2.47 -7.14
C GLN A 46 17.83 2.68 -8.65
N GLY A 47 17.44 3.89 -9.03
CA GLY A 47 17.46 4.29 -10.43
C GLY A 47 16.76 5.62 -10.70
N LYS A 48 16.98 6.15 -11.90
CA LYS A 48 16.37 7.41 -12.37
C LYS A 48 14.84 7.32 -12.44
N TRP A 49 14.30 6.13 -12.64
CA TRP A 49 12.85 5.89 -12.68
C TRP A 49 12.16 6.23 -11.35
N VAL A 50 12.89 6.19 -10.23
CA VAL A 50 12.34 6.49 -8.90
C VAL A 50 11.93 7.96 -8.79
N HIS A 51 12.69 8.88 -9.39
CA HIS A 51 12.34 10.30 -9.46
C HIS A 51 11.00 10.50 -10.18
N ALA A 52 10.87 9.93 -11.38
CA ALA A 52 9.62 10.00 -12.15
C ALA A 52 8.44 9.37 -11.39
N ALA A 53 8.67 8.24 -10.71
CA ALA A 53 7.66 7.59 -9.87
C ALA A 53 7.23 8.47 -8.69
N LYS A 54 8.16 9.16 -8.02
CA LYS A 54 7.88 10.08 -6.91
C LYS A 54 6.99 11.24 -7.35
N VAL A 55 7.37 11.92 -8.43
CA VAL A 55 6.61 13.05 -9.00
C VAL A 55 5.22 12.60 -9.47
N GLY A 56 5.13 11.45 -10.12
CA GLY A 56 3.86 10.87 -10.56
C GLY A 56 2.93 10.55 -9.38
N PHE A 57 3.46 9.93 -8.33
CA PHE A 57 2.70 9.61 -7.13
C PHE A 57 2.18 10.86 -6.41
N GLU A 58 3.00 11.92 -6.27
CA GLU A 58 2.57 13.17 -5.65
C GLU A 58 1.39 13.80 -6.37
N LYS A 59 1.48 13.94 -7.70
CA LYS A 59 0.40 14.49 -8.53
C LYS A 59 -0.87 13.65 -8.43
N TYR A 60 -0.74 12.33 -8.52
CA TYR A 60 -1.86 11.40 -8.37
C TYR A 60 -2.53 11.51 -6.99
N PHE A 61 -1.73 11.52 -5.93
CA PHE A 61 -2.23 11.57 -4.57
C PHE A 61 -2.97 12.88 -4.29
N LEU A 62 -2.41 14.03 -4.68
CA LEU A 62 -3.08 15.33 -4.54
C LEU A 62 -4.36 15.42 -5.38
N HIS A 63 -4.34 14.90 -6.61
CA HIS A 63 -5.53 14.83 -7.45
C HIS A 63 -6.63 14.00 -6.80
N LYS A 64 -6.28 12.83 -6.25
CA LYS A 64 -7.19 11.94 -5.53
C LYS A 64 -7.81 12.61 -4.31
N VAL A 65 -7.01 13.30 -3.51
CA VAL A 65 -7.48 14.08 -2.34
C VAL A 65 -8.46 15.16 -2.76
N ARG A 66 -8.16 15.92 -3.83
CA ARG A 66 -9.08 16.95 -4.37
C ARG A 66 -10.40 16.38 -4.88
N GLN A 67 -10.41 15.13 -5.36
CA GLN A 67 -11.62 14.43 -5.77
C GLN A 67 -12.41 13.81 -4.61
N GLY A 68 -11.89 13.83 -3.39
CA GLY A 68 -12.53 13.23 -2.21
C GLY A 68 -12.64 11.71 -2.28
N LYS A 69 -11.79 11.04 -3.07
CA LYS A 69 -11.78 9.58 -3.20
C LYS A 69 -10.72 8.98 -2.28
N SER A 70 -11.11 8.04 -1.41
CA SER A 70 -10.16 7.41 -0.48
C SER A 70 -9.27 6.36 -1.16
N GLU A 71 -9.83 5.62 -2.12
CA GLU A 71 -9.15 4.55 -2.85
C GLU A 71 -9.79 4.39 -4.23
N THR A 72 -8.96 4.14 -5.24
CA THR A 72 -9.44 3.80 -6.58
C THR A 72 -9.28 2.30 -6.82
N PHE A 73 -10.17 1.73 -7.64
CA PHE A 73 -10.09 0.31 -8.01
C PHE A 73 -8.73 -0.05 -8.62
N TYR A 74 -8.19 0.81 -9.48
CA TYR A 74 -6.90 0.58 -10.14
C TYR A 74 -5.72 0.61 -9.16
N GLU A 75 -5.77 1.43 -8.11
CA GLU A 75 -4.75 1.46 -7.07
C GLU A 75 -4.73 0.18 -6.25
N GLY A 76 -5.91 -0.31 -5.85
CA GLY A 76 -6.03 -1.61 -5.17
C GLY A 76 -5.49 -2.73 -6.05
N LEU A 77 -5.87 -2.77 -7.32
CA LEU A 77 -5.39 -3.77 -8.28
C LEU A 77 -3.86 -3.70 -8.48
N ALA A 78 -3.30 -2.50 -8.63
CA ALA A 78 -1.86 -2.32 -8.80
C ALA A 78 -1.08 -2.80 -7.56
N LEU A 79 -1.56 -2.46 -6.36
CA LEU A 79 -0.96 -2.91 -5.10
C LEU A 79 -1.07 -4.43 -4.93
N ASP A 80 -2.19 -5.02 -5.31
CA ASP A 80 -2.38 -6.48 -5.27
C ASP A 80 -1.44 -7.21 -6.24
N MET A 81 -1.28 -6.69 -7.46
CA MET A 81 -0.33 -7.23 -8.45
C MET A 81 1.13 -7.15 -7.97
N LEU A 82 1.47 -6.10 -7.22
CA LEU A 82 2.80 -5.95 -6.61
C LEU A 82 2.97 -6.77 -5.32
N GLY A 83 1.95 -7.55 -4.91
CA GLY A 83 1.98 -8.34 -3.67
C GLY A 83 1.86 -7.50 -2.39
N ILE A 84 1.47 -6.22 -2.51
CA ILE A 84 1.35 -5.25 -1.41
C ILE A 84 -0.11 -5.05 -1.05
N LYS A 85 -0.79 -6.17 -0.75
CA LYS A 85 -2.18 -6.14 -0.28
C LYS A 85 -2.29 -5.21 0.94
N LYS A 86 -3.42 -4.51 1.09
CA LYS A 86 -3.72 -3.60 2.23
C LYS A 86 -4.43 -4.28 3.39
N LEU A 87 -5.11 -5.39 3.13
CA LEU A 87 -5.81 -6.20 4.13
C LEU A 87 -5.24 -7.61 4.13
N LYS A 88 -5.14 -8.21 5.33
CA LYS A 88 -4.82 -9.63 5.47
C LYS A 88 -5.98 -10.46 4.93
N ALA A 89 -5.68 -11.66 4.44
CA ALA A 89 -6.71 -12.64 4.12
C ALA A 89 -7.59 -12.86 5.36
N ILE A 90 -8.90 -12.76 5.18
CA ILE A 90 -9.87 -12.84 6.26
C ILE A 90 -9.86 -14.29 6.76
N HIS A 91 -9.32 -14.55 7.96
CA HIS A 91 -9.55 -15.81 8.65
C HIS A 91 -11.00 -15.80 9.12
N ILE A 92 -11.86 -16.52 8.40
CA ILE A 92 -13.22 -16.80 8.84
C ILE A 92 -13.10 -18.01 9.75
N GLU A 93 -13.02 -17.81 11.06
CA GLU A 93 -13.27 -18.92 11.96
C GLU A 93 -14.75 -19.34 11.80
N PRO A 94 -15.03 -20.64 11.61
CA PRO A 94 -16.40 -21.11 11.59
C PRO A 94 -17.00 -20.82 12.97
N ALA A 95 -18.13 -20.12 12.98
CA ALA A 95 -18.93 -19.97 14.19
C ALA A 95 -19.44 -21.37 14.56
N GLU A 96 -18.96 -21.89 15.68
CA GLU A 96 -19.55 -23.05 16.37
C GLU A 96 -20.92 -22.68 16.94
#